data_AF-A0A382SBK0-F1
#
_entry.id   AF-A0A382SBK0-F1
#
_cell.length_a   1.000
_cell.length_b   1.000
_cell.length_c   1.000
_cell.angle_alpha   90.00
_cell.angle_beta   90.00
_cell.angle_gamma   90.00
#
_symmetry.space_group_name_H-M   'P 1'
#
loop_
_entity.id
_entity.type
_entity.pdbx_description
1 polymer ?
#
loop_
_entity_poly.entity_id
_entity_poly.type
_entity_poly.pdbx_seq_one_letter_code
_entity_poly.pdbx_strand_id
1 'polypeptide(L)'
;ANCAHCHVEAGGGNANMELEWHRALVDTRTIDIEPVHTRFGLGPSARIISPGYPANSVMLRRIISPGPGRMPPIGAVSPDPRWIQLFSQWISAMKPADK
;
A
#
# COMPACT_ATOMS: atom_id res chain seq x y z
N ALA A 1 -12.05 2.82 7.22
CA ALA A 1 -12.38 3.84 6.21
C ALA A 1 -11.20 4.78 5.94
N ASN A 2 -10.00 4.25 5.62
CA ASN A 2 -8.77 5.06 5.52
C ASN A 2 -8.18 5.13 4.10
N CYS A 3 -8.60 4.23 3.20
CA CYS A 3 -8.06 4.12 1.84
C CYS A 3 -9.19 3.99 0.81
N ALA A 4 -10.17 3.14 1.09
CA ALA A 4 -11.34 2.85 0.26
C ALA A 4 -12.30 4.03 0.01
N HIS A 5 -12.04 5.21 0.59
CA HIS A 5 -12.81 6.42 0.25
C HIS A 5 -12.34 7.03 -1.08
N CYS A 6 -11.05 6.90 -1.39
CA CYS A 6 -10.46 7.44 -2.63
C CYS A 6 -10.00 6.35 -3.60
N HIS A 7 -9.69 5.15 -3.09
CA HIS A 7 -9.27 3.99 -3.88
C HIS A 7 -10.47 3.07 -4.15
N VAL A 8 -11.32 3.51 -5.08
CA VAL A 8 -12.47 2.76 -5.62
C VAL A 8 -12.47 2.88 -7.13
N GLU A 9 -13.24 2.06 -7.84
CA GLU A 9 -13.26 2.02 -9.31
C GLU A 9 -13.41 3.42 -9.96
N ALA A 10 -14.36 4.23 -9.46
CA ALA A 10 -14.59 5.61 -9.90
C ALA A 10 -14.03 6.65 -8.91
N GLY A 11 -13.06 6.27 -8.09
CA GLY A 11 -12.44 7.13 -7.09
C GLY A 11 -11.38 8.02 -7.72
N GLY A 12 -11.28 9.28 -7.29
CA GLY A 12 -10.25 10.21 -7.78
C GLY A 12 -8.79 9.83 -7.40
N GLY A 13 -8.56 8.65 -6.83
CA GLY A 13 -7.23 8.13 -6.54
C GLY A 13 -6.52 7.70 -7.82
N ASN A 14 -5.41 8.36 -8.17
CA ASN A 14 -4.56 8.00 -9.32
C ASN A 14 -3.72 6.73 -9.06
N ALA A 15 -4.34 5.65 -8.59
CA ALA A 15 -3.69 4.36 -8.42
C ALA A 15 -4.67 3.28 -8.88
N ASN A 16 -4.18 2.31 -9.67
CA ASN A 16 -4.96 1.19 -10.21
C ASN A 16 -5.41 0.18 -9.14
N MET A 17 -5.60 0.60 -7.89
CA MET A 17 -6.03 -0.24 -6.76
C MET A 17 -7.46 0.11 -6.36
N GLU A 18 -8.22 -0.93 -6.04
CA GLU A 18 -9.64 -0.86 -5.70
C GLU A 18 -9.81 -1.51 -4.32
N LEU A 19 -10.15 -0.72 -3.29
CA LEU A 19 -10.09 -1.13 -1.88
C LEU A 19 -11.49 -1.20 -1.23
N GLU A 20 -12.55 -1.21 -2.03
CA GLU A 20 -13.92 -1.37 -1.54
C GLU A 20 -14.04 -2.62 -0.66
N TRP A 21 -14.75 -2.49 0.46
CA TRP A 21 -14.82 -3.54 1.49
C TRP A 21 -15.38 -4.89 1.00
N HIS A 22 -16.17 -4.87 -0.09
CA HIS A 22 -16.81 -6.07 -0.66
C HIS A 22 -15.92 -6.79 -1.69
N ARG A 23 -14.77 -6.21 -2.07
CA ARG A 23 -13.84 -6.85 -3.02
C ARG A 23 -12.98 -7.89 -2.32
N ALA A 24 -12.75 -9.00 -3.01
CA ALA A 24 -11.76 -9.97 -2.55
C ALA A 24 -10.34 -9.39 -2.66
N LEU A 25 -9.42 -9.87 -1.83
CA LEU A 25 -8.03 -9.37 -1.79
C LEU A 25 -7.30 -9.51 -3.14
N VAL A 26 -7.65 -10.49 -3.95
CA VAL A 26 -7.08 -10.69 -5.30
C VAL A 26 -7.55 -9.60 -6.28
N ASP A 27 -8.77 -9.09 -6.10
CA ASP A 27 -9.38 -8.12 -7.01
C ASP A 27 -8.93 -6.69 -6.70
N THR A 28 -8.26 -6.46 -5.57
CA THR A 28 -7.83 -5.11 -5.17
C THR A 28 -6.65 -4.59 -5.98
N ARG A 29 -5.98 -5.46 -6.74
CA ARG A 29 -4.75 -5.17 -7.50
C ARG A 29 -3.65 -4.55 -6.62
N THR A 30 -3.49 -5.08 -5.41
CA THR A 30 -2.45 -4.61 -4.48
C THR A 30 -1.34 -5.60 -4.18
N ILE A 31 -1.66 -6.90 -4.16
CA ILE A 31 -0.71 -7.94 -3.71
C ILE A 31 0.21 -8.33 -4.87
N ASP A 32 1.52 -8.19 -4.65
CA ASP A 32 2.56 -8.46 -5.65
C ASP A 32 2.39 -7.71 -6.98
N ILE A 33 1.75 -6.55 -6.94
CA ILE A 33 1.57 -5.70 -8.13
C ILE A 33 2.72 -4.69 -8.25
N GLU A 34 3.21 -4.50 -9.48
CA GLU A 34 4.22 -3.49 -9.78
C GLU A 34 3.66 -2.06 -9.60
N PRO A 35 4.39 -1.15 -8.93
CA PRO A 35 3.98 0.24 -8.83
C PRO A 35 4.12 0.96 -10.17
N VAL A 36 3.04 1.61 -10.63
CA VAL A 36 3.01 2.36 -11.90
C VAL A 36 3.81 3.67 -11.83
N HIS A 37 3.81 4.33 -10.67
CA HIS A 37 4.42 5.65 -10.51
C HIS A 37 5.88 5.55 -10.07
N THR A 38 6.14 5.73 -8.78
CA THR A 38 7.48 5.70 -8.20
C THR A 38 7.64 4.54 -7.23
N ARG A 39 8.86 4.00 -7.17
CA ARG A 39 9.28 2.97 -6.23
C ARG A 39 9.84 3.55 -4.92
N PHE A 40 9.88 4.88 -4.77
CA PHE A 40 10.40 5.57 -3.58
C PHE A 40 11.81 5.10 -3.14
N GLY A 41 12.65 4.71 -4.11
CA GLY A 41 13.99 4.20 -3.85
C GLY A 41 14.05 2.77 -3.29
N LEU A 42 12.94 2.03 -3.25
CA LEU A 42 12.89 0.64 -2.76
C LEU A 42 13.47 -0.40 -3.74
N GLY A 43 13.98 0.04 -4.89
CA GLY A 43 14.60 -0.84 -5.89
C GLY A 43 13.61 -1.62 -6.76
N PRO A 44 14.12 -2.52 -7.63
CA PRO A 44 13.32 -3.19 -8.65
C PRO A 44 12.32 -4.22 -8.10
N SER A 45 12.58 -4.76 -6.90
CA SER A 45 11.67 -5.70 -6.22
C SER A 45 10.48 -5.03 -5.54
N ALA A 46 10.34 -3.70 -5.65
CA ALA A 46 9.24 -2.98 -5.04
C ALA A 46 7.89 -3.44 -5.61
N ARG A 47 6.91 -3.61 -4.72
CA ARG A 47 5.51 -3.91 -5.05
C ARG A 47 4.60 -2.96 -4.30
N ILE A 48 3.34 -2.84 -4.74
CA ILE A 48 2.32 -2.10 -3.99
C ILE A 48 2.25 -2.65 -2.56
N ILE A 49 2.04 -3.95 -2.44
CA ILE A 49 2.29 -4.76 -1.24
C ILE A 49 3.18 -5.94 -1.66
N SER A 50 4.33 -6.09 -1.03
CA SER A 50 5.27 -7.19 -1.29
C SER A 50 5.07 -8.28 -0.24
N PRO A 51 4.48 -9.44 -0.59
CA PRO A 51 4.17 -10.50 0.36
C PRO A 51 5.42 -10.98 1.09
N GLY A 52 5.37 -11.04 2.43
CA GLY A 52 6.51 -11.44 3.27
C GLY A 52 7.59 -10.37 3.45
N TYR A 53 7.59 -9.30 2.66
CA TYR A 53 8.64 -8.27 2.66
C TYR A 53 8.07 -6.85 2.84
N PRO A 54 7.72 -6.44 4.07
CA PRO A 54 7.16 -5.11 4.32
C PRO A 54 8.05 -3.95 3.82
N ALA A 55 9.38 -4.10 3.95
CA ALA A 55 10.34 -3.09 3.51
C ALA A 55 10.29 -2.81 1.99
N ASN A 56 9.82 -3.77 1.19
CA ASN A 56 9.67 -3.63 -0.26
C ASN A 56 8.28 -3.14 -0.68
N SER A 57 7.39 -2.85 0.28
CA SER A 57 6.01 -2.45 0.03
C SER A 57 5.90 -0.93 -0.10
N VAL A 58 5.59 -0.46 -1.31
CA VAL A 58 5.38 0.96 -1.62
C VAL A 58 4.25 1.54 -0.77
N MET A 59 3.15 0.80 -0.56
CA MET A 59 2.03 1.28 0.25
C MET A 59 2.47 1.63 1.67
N LEU A 60 3.21 0.73 2.33
CA LEU A 60 3.75 0.99 3.67
C LEU A 60 4.72 2.17 3.65
N ARG A 61 5.63 2.24 2.67
CA ARG A 61 6.59 3.35 2.55
C ARG A 61 5.91 4.72 2.48
N ARG A 62 4.78 4.82 1.75
CA ARG A 62 4.01 6.06 1.63
C ARG A 62 3.30 6.46 2.92
N ILE A 63 2.94 5.50 3.76
CA ILE A 63 2.23 5.77 5.01
C ILE A 63 3.20 6.22 6.12
N ILE A 64 4.40 5.64 6.16
CA ILE A 64 5.40 5.98 7.18
C ILE A 64 6.20 7.24 6.84
N SER A 65 6.30 7.61 5.56
CA SER A 65 7.14 8.74 5.12
C SER A 65 6.33 10.04 5.12
N PRO A 66 6.72 11.06 5.88
CA PRO A 66 6.14 12.39 5.72
C PRO A 66 6.60 13.03 4.39
N GLY A 67 5.88 14.05 3.93
CA GLY A 67 6.26 14.85 2.76
C GLY A 67 5.63 14.40 1.42
N PRO A 68 6.24 14.79 0.29
CA PRO A 68 5.69 14.54 -1.04
C PRO A 68 5.45 13.05 -1.31
N GLY A 69 4.28 12.72 -1.84
CA GLY A 69 3.90 11.34 -2.15
C GLY A 69 3.42 10.51 -0.95
N ARG A 70 3.35 11.09 0.26
CA ARG A 70 2.75 10.45 1.44
C ARG A 70 1.30 10.03 1.21
N MET A 71 0.84 9.07 2.00
CA MET A 71 -0.56 8.64 2.02
C MET A 71 -1.07 8.53 3.47
N PRO A 72 -2.29 9.03 3.77
CA PRO A 72 -3.13 9.84 2.88
C PRO A 72 -2.52 11.21 2.57
N PRO A 73 -2.85 11.87 1.44
CA PRO A 73 -2.29 13.18 1.08
C PRO A 73 -2.88 14.30 1.94
N ILE A 74 -4.09 14.07 2.48
CA ILE A 74 -4.86 14.97 3.32
C ILE A 74 -5.02 14.40 4.73
N GLY A 75 -5.26 15.27 5.71
CA GLY A 75 -5.40 14.88 7.11
C GLY A 75 -4.05 14.73 7.83
N ALA A 76 -4.05 13.97 8.92
CA ALA A 76 -2.92 13.83 9.84
C ALA A 76 -1.61 13.52 9.09
N VAL A 77 -0.53 14.21 9.49
CA VAL A 77 0.80 14.06 8.91
C VAL A 77 1.65 13.07 9.73
N SER A 78 1.34 12.93 11.01
CA SER A 78 2.01 11.97 11.87
C SER A 78 1.48 10.55 11.61
N PRO A 79 2.34 9.57 11.30
CA PRO A 79 1.91 8.20 11.12
C PRO A 79 1.37 7.58 12.42
N ASP A 80 0.36 6.71 12.34
CA ASP A 80 -0.15 5.94 13.49
C ASP A 80 0.75 4.70 13.72
N PRO A 81 1.52 4.64 14.84
CA PRO A 81 2.44 3.54 15.07
C PRO A 81 1.75 2.17 15.20
N ARG A 82 0.52 2.13 15.73
CA ARG A 82 -0.23 0.88 15.91
C ARG A 82 -0.69 0.34 14.56
N TRP A 83 -1.16 1.23 13.69
CA TRP A 83 -1.55 0.86 12.33
C TRP A 83 -0.35 0.36 11.52
N ILE A 84 0.80 1.05 11.63
CA ILE A 84 2.05 0.64 10.95
C ILE A 84 2.50 -0.74 11.40
N GLN A 85 2.47 -1.00 12.71
CA GLN A 85 2.85 -2.28 13.28
C GLN A 85 1.92 -3.39 12.77
N LEU A 86 0.60 -3.18 12.85
CA LEU A 86 -0.39 -4.14 12.38
C LEU A 86 -0.21 -4.44 10.88
N PHE A 87 -0.06 -3.41 10.07
CA PHE A 87 0.09 -3.57 8.62
C PHE A 87 1.40 -4.26 8.25
N SER A 88 2.50 -3.92 8.93
CA SER A 88 3.79 -4.59 8.73
C SER A 88 3.73 -6.07 9.10
N GLN A 89 3.10 -6.41 10.23
CA GLN A 89 2.91 -7.79 10.66
C GLN A 89 2.05 -8.58 9.68
N TRP A 90 0.96 -7.99 9.20
CA TRP A 90 0.10 -8.62 8.19
C TRP A 90 0.84 -8.90 6.89
N ILE A 91 1.67 -7.98 6.40
CA ILE A 91 2.51 -8.20 5.21
C ILE A 91 3.54 -9.30 5.47
N SER A 92 4.23 -9.26 6.61
CA SER A 92 5.23 -10.27 7.00
C SER A 92 4.67 -11.68 7.12
N ALA A 93 3.40 -11.82 7.52
CA ALA A 93 2.74 -13.12 7.67
C ALA A 93 2.32 -13.75 6.33
N MET A 94 2.38 -13.02 5.22
CA MET A 94 2.05 -13.57 3.91
C MET A 94 3.14 -14.52 3.40
N LYS A 95 2.72 -15.55 2.65
CA LYS A 95 3.65 -16.35 1.87
C LYS A 95 4.30 -15.45 0.80
N PRO A 96 5.63 -15.40 0.68
CA PRO A 96 6.30 -14.74 -0.43
C PRO A 96 5.75 -15.21 -1.78
N ALA A 97 5.61 -14.29 -2.73
CA ALA A 97 5.30 -14.67 -4.10
C ALA A 97 6.45 -15.51 -4.66
N ASP A 98 6.10 -16.60 -5.35
CA ASP A 98 7.07 -17.41 -6.08
C ASP A 98 7.60 -16.56 -7.25
N LYS A 99 8.91 -16.30 -7.27
CA LYS A 99 9.57 -15.44 -8.27
C LYS A 99 9.94 -16.20 -9.53
#